data_AF-A0A9D1QH85-F1
#
_entry.id   AF-A0A9D1QH85-F1
#
_cell.length_a   1.000
_cell.length_b   1.000
_cell.length_c   1.000
_cell.angle_alpha   90.00
_cell.angle_beta   90.00
_cell.angle_gamma   90.00
#
_symmetry.space_group_name_H-M   'P 1'
#
loop_
_entity.id
_entity.type
_entity.pdbx_description
1 polymer ?
#
loop_
_entity_poly.entity_id
_entity_poly.type
_entity_poly.pdbx_seq_one_letter_code
_entity_poly.pdbx_strand_id
1 'polypeptide(L)'
;MRLPLSRIGRHLFSPNPKVDIRYLENNFDGSIKITEFLTGDAADELDEAGRRKHREFIRDINDDVLKQMRQASFYRYFSIVVILLFLVLPTVILAFFGSGNLAILFGIYYAFFTYLLVEAYIQASRNYFEDQLYEKFKTEYLE
;
A
#
# COMPACT_ATOMS: atom_id res chain seq x y z
N MET A 1 -5.73 -2.24 9.00
CA MET A 1 -5.36 -1.58 10.28
C MET A 1 -4.81 -0.17 10.03
N ARG A 2 -4.79 0.71 11.04
CA ARG A 2 -4.13 2.03 10.95
C ARG A 2 -2.68 1.92 11.42
N LEU A 3 -1.73 2.37 10.59
CA LEU A 3 -0.31 2.45 10.93
C LEU A 3 -0.07 3.63 11.89
N PRO A 4 0.51 3.41 13.09
CA PRO A 4 0.92 4.52 13.95
C PRO A 4 2.03 5.35 13.30
N LEU A 5 1.91 6.68 13.38
CA LEU A 5 2.86 7.64 12.78
C LEU A 5 4.32 7.37 13.18
N SER A 6 4.55 6.97 14.44
CA SER A 6 5.89 6.65 14.97
C SER A 6 6.56 5.44 14.30
N ARG A 7 5.80 4.60 13.59
CA ARG A 7 6.30 3.39 12.92
C ARG A 7 6.43 3.53 11.41
N ILE A 8 6.04 4.66 10.83
CA ILE A 8 6.08 4.88 9.37
C ILE A 8 7.49 4.66 8.82
N GLY A 9 8.49 5.32 9.39
CA GLY A 9 9.87 5.21 8.88
C GLY A 9 10.38 3.78 8.90
N ARG A 10 10.12 3.03 9.98
CA ARG A 10 10.54 1.62 10.06
C ARG A 10 9.92 0.78 8.95
N HIS A 11 8.61 0.85 8.77
CA HIS A 11 7.93 0.01 7.79
C HIS A 11 8.16 0.51 6.36
N LEU A 12 8.43 1.80 6.14
CA LEU A 12 8.79 2.31 4.83
C LEU A 12 10.11 1.72 4.30
N PHE A 13 11.13 1.63 5.16
CA PHE A 13 12.49 1.25 4.76
C PHE A 13 12.85 -0.21 5.07
N SER A 14 12.02 -0.93 5.82
CA SER A 14 12.25 -2.32 6.20
C SER A 14 11.04 -3.18 5.84
N PRO A 15 10.80 -3.47 4.55
CA PRO A 15 9.75 -4.41 4.14
C PRO A 15 10.05 -5.82 4.69
N ASN A 16 9.01 -6.63 4.85
CA ASN A 16 9.16 -8.00 5.31
C ASN A 16 9.85 -8.85 4.22
N PRO A 17 11.02 -9.46 4.49
CA PRO A 17 11.72 -10.23 3.47
C PRO A 17 11.05 -11.58 3.15
N LYS A 18 10.11 -12.03 3.98
CA LYS A 18 9.45 -13.34 3.84
C LYS A 18 8.09 -13.28 3.13
N VAL A 19 7.54 -12.09 2.93
CA VAL A 19 6.21 -11.88 2.34
C VAL A 19 6.34 -11.34 0.92
N ASP A 20 5.67 -11.99 -0.03
CA ASP A 20 5.46 -11.49 -1.40
C ASP A 20 4.01 -11.80 -1.80
N ILE A 21 3.15 -10.77 -1.79
CA ILE A 21 1.74 -10.92 -2.12
C ILE A 21 1.57 -10.76 -3.63
N ARG A 22 1.21 -11.86 -4.30
CA ARG A 22 0.84 -11.85 -5.73
C ARG A 22 -0.61 -12.20 -5.91
N TYR A 23 -1.21 -11.59 -6.91
CA TYR A 23 -2.61 -11.76 -7.22
C TYR A 23 -2.84 -11.84 -8.72
N LEU A 24 -3.87 -12.59 -9.10
CA LEU A 24 -4.40 -12.63 -10.45
C LEU A 24 -5.77 -11.96 -10.45
N GLU A 25 -5.97 -11.09 -11.42
CA GLU A 25 -7.28 -10.52 -11.73
C GLU A 25 -7.97 -11.40 -12.77
N ASN A 26 -9.19 -11.82 -12.49
CA ASN A 26 -9.99 -12.58 -13.42
C ASN A 26 -10.61 -11.66 -14.47
N ASN A 27 -10.31 -11.93 -15.74
CA ASN A 27 -10.73 -11.11 -16.87
C ASN A 27 -12.25 -11.09 -17.11
N PHE A 28 -13.02 -12.01 -16.51
CA PHE A 28 -14.47 -12.09 -16.73
C PHE A 28 -15.29 -11.33 -15.70
N ASP A 29 -14.93 -11.40 -14.42
CA ASP A 29 -15.68 -10.80 -13.31
C ASP A 29 -14.90 -9.72 -12.55
N GLY A 30 -13.63 -9.47 -12.92
CA GLY A 30 -12.74 -8.52 -12.24
C GLY A 30 -12.38 -8.95 -10.81
N SER A 31 -12.64 -10.20 -10.42
CA SER A 31 -12.29 -10.70 -9.10
C SER A 31 -10.77 -10.83 -8.99
N ILE A 32 -10.21 -10.30 -7.90
CA ILE A 32 -8.79 -10.43 -7.59
C ILE A 32 -8.67 -11.60 -6.62
N LYS A 33 -7.80 -12.56 -6.99
CA LYS A 33 -7.49 -13.71 -6.16
C LYS A 33 -6.01 -13.73 -5.85
N ILE A 34 -5.66 -13.79 -4.57
CA ILE A 34 -4.28 -13.98 -4.13
C ILE A 34 -3.82 -15.38 -4.56
N THR A 35 -2.65 -15.44 -5.19
CA THR A 35 -2.01 -16.68 -5.62
C THR A 35 -0.82 -17.03 -4.75
N GLU A 36 -0.10 -16.01 -4.25
CA GLU A 36 1.10 -16.18 -3.45
C GLU A 36 1.07 -15.15 -2.30
N PHE A 37 1.57 -15.55 -1.13
CA PHE A 37 1.70 -14.70 0.06
C PHE A 37 3.13 -14.72 0.61
N LEU A 38 3.78 -15.89 0.63
CA LEU A 38 5.17 -16.02 1.01
C LEU A 38 6.10 -15.92 -0.19
N THR A 39 7.29 -15.40 0.04
CA THR A 39 8.43 -15.54 -0.88
C THR A 39 8.76 -17.02 -1.12
N GLY A 40 9.35 -17.34 -2.28
CA GLY A 40 9.70 -18.72 -2.65
C GLY A 40 10.50 -19.45 -1.58
N ASP A 41 11.57 -18.82 -1.07
CA ASP A 41 12.41 -19.38 -0.02
C ASP A 41 11.61 -19.66 1.27
N ALA A 42 10.75 -18.74 1.69
CA ALA A 42 9.93 -18.91 2.90
C ALA A 42 8.81 -19.94 2.72
N ALA A 43 8.30 -20.13 1.50
CA ALA A 43 7.32 -21.17 1.18
C ALA A 43 7.96 -22.56 1.16
N ASP A 44 9.22 -22.66 0.73
CA ASP A 44 9.98 -23.91 0.66
C ASP A 44 10.46 -24.38 2.05
N GLU A 45 10.61 -23.46 3.01
CA GLU A 45 10.85 -23.78 4.44
C GLU A 45 9.66 -24.52 5.10
N LEU A 46 8.47 -24.52 4.49
CA LEU A 46 7.27 -25.14 5.07
C LEU A 46 7.23 -26.66 4.85
N ASP A 47 6.93 -27.38 5.92
CA ASP A 47 6.61 -28.80 5.86
C ASP A 47 5.27 -29.07 5.13
N GLU A 48 4.93 -30.33 4.93
CA GLU A 48 3.74 -30.71 4.13
C GLU A 48 2.41 -30.35 4.83
N ALA A 49 2.42 -30.23 6.16
CA ALA A 49 1.29 -29.73 6.94
C ALA A 49 1.17 -28.19 6.82
N GLY A 50 2.30 -27.47 6.98
CA GLY A 50 2.41 -26.02 6.82
C GLY A 50 2.02 -25.54 5.42
N ARG A 51 2.36 -26.29 4.36
CA ARG A 51 1.92 -25.97 2.99
C ARG A 51 0.41 -26.08 2.79
N ARG A 52 -0.28 -26.99 3.50
CA ARG A 52 -1.76 -27.05 3.48
C ARG A 52 -2.36 -25.86 4.20
N LYS A 53 -1.86 -25.58 5.41
CA LYS A 53 -2.32 -24.44 6.21
C LYS A 53 -2.03 -23.10 5.54
N HIS A 54 -0.95 -22.97 4.79
CA HIS A 54 -0.65 -21.80 3.95
C HIS A 54 -1.69 -21.57 2.84
N ARG A 55 -2.12 -22.64 2.16
CA ARG A 55 -3.20 -22.52 1.15
C ARG A 55 -4.53 -22.11 1.77
N GLU A 56 -4.82 -22.57 2.98
CA GLU A 56 -6.00 -22.17 3.74
C GLU A 56 -5.91 -20.69 4.14
N PHE A 57 -4.76 -20.27 4.66
CA PHE A 57 -4.48 -18.88 5.01
C PHE A 57 -4.66 -17.93 3.82
N ILE A 58 -4.13 -18.26 2.63
CA ILE A 58 -4.30 -17.46 1.41
C ILE A 58 -5.79 -17.22 1.11
N ARG A 59 -6.65 -18.24 1.32
CA ARG A 59 -8.09 -18.11 1.09
C ARG A 59 -8.73 -17.16 2.11
N ASP A 60 -8.31 -17.25 3.37
CA ASP A 60 -8.92 -16.49 4.47
C ASP A 60 -8.51 -15.01 4.45
N ILE A 61 -7.32 -14.68 3.96
CA ILE A 61 -6.85 -13.29 3.88
C ILE A 61 -7.29 -12.56 2.60
N ASN A 62 -7.92 -13.26 1.65
CA ASN A 62 -8.24 -12.70 0.33
C ASN A 62 -9.06 -11.40 0.44
N ASP A 63 -10.07 -11.38 1.31
CA ASP A 63 -10.91 -10.21 1.54
C ASP A 63 -10.15 -9.06 2.22
N ASP A 64 -9.20 -9.37 3.11
CA ASP A 64 -8.46 -8.36 3.85
C ASP A 64 -7.41 -7.68 2.97
N VAL A 65 -6.70 -8.43 2.13
CA VAL A 65 -5.80 -7.87 1.12
C VAL A 65 -6.59 -7.04 0.10
N LEU A 66 -7.74 -7.52 -0.36
CA LEU A 66 -8.63 -6.78 -1.26
C LEU A 66 -9.08 -5.45 -0.67
N LYS A 67 -9.51 -5.44 0.60
CA LYS A 67 -9.88 -4.20 1.31
C LYS A 67 -8.69 -3.26 1.41
N GLN A 68 -7.50 -3.77 1.70
CA GLN A 68 -6.29 -2.97 1.80
C GLN A 68 -5.91 -2.35 0.45
N MET A 69 -5.94 -3.12 -0.65
CA MET A 69 -5.68 -2.61 -2.00
C MET A 69 -6.69 -1.53 -2.40
N ARG A 70 -7.98 -1.74 -2.09
CA ARG A 70 -9.04 -0.74 -2.33
C ARG A 70 -8.80 0.52 -1.50
N GLN A 71 -8.41 0.37 -0.24
CA GLN A 71 -8.10 1.48 0.65
C GLN A 71 -6.87 2.28 0.18
N ALA A 72 -5.79 1.61 -0.22
CA ALA A 72 -4.60 2.24 -0.78
C ALA A 72 -4.92 3.02 -2.06
N SER A 73 -5.66 2.40 -2.98
CA SER A 73 -6.15 3.05 -4.20
C SER A 73 -7.02 4.27 -3.88
N PHE A 74 -7.96 4.14 -2.93
CA PHE A 74 -8.81 5.25 -2.49
C PHE A 74 -7.97 6.41 -1.94
N TYR A 75 -7.01 6.15 -1.05
CA TYR A 75 -6.13 7.20 -0.53
C TYR A 75 -5.32 7.87 -1.62
N ARG A 76 -4.80 7.11 -2.60
CA ARG A 76 -4.09 7.67 -3.75
C ARG A 76 -5.00 8.61 -4.55
N TYR A 77 -6.17 8.15 -4.98
CA TYR A 77 -7.12 8.99 -5.74
C TYR A 77 -7.59 10.22 -4.96
N PHE A 78 -7.96 10.01 -3.70
CA PHE A 78 -8.39 11.09 -2.81
C PHE A 78 -7.30 12.14 -2.65
N SER A 79 -6.05 11.72 -2.46
CA SER A 79 -4.92 12.63 -2.33
C SER A 79 -4.65 13.44 -3.59
N ILE A 80 -4.75 12.82 -4.78
CA ILE A 80 -4.63 13.51 -6.06
C ILE A 80 -5.70 14.59 -6.17
N VAL A 81 -6.95 14.27 -5.85
CA VAL A 81 -8.07 15.23 -5.88
C VAL A 81 -7.80 16.38 -4.90
N VAL A 82 -7.38 16.09 -3.67
CA VAL A 82 -7.04 17.10 -2.67
C VAL A 82 -5.88 17.99 -3.13
N ILE A 83 -4.82 17.41 -3.68
CA ILE A 83 -3.67 18.16 -4.21
C ILE A 83 -4.11 19.06 -5.37
N LEU A 84 -4.94 18.56 -6.28
CA LEU A 84 -5.46 19.36 -7.39
C LEU A 84 -6.30 20.54 -6.90
N LEU A 85 -7.23 20.29 -5.98
CA LEU A 85 -8.17 21.30 -5.46
C LEU A 85 -7.51 22.35 -4.57
N PHE A 86 -6.57 21.95 -3.71
CA PHE A 86 -6.04 22.80 -2.65
C PHE A 86 -4.61 23.26 -2.86
N LEU A 87 -3.87 22.68 -3.81
CA LEU A 87 -2.52 23.12 -4.14
C LEU A 87 -2.43 23.64 -5.57
N VAL A 88 -2.81 22.82 -6.56
CA VAL A 88 -2.62 23.18 -7.97
C VAL A 88 -3.54 24.32 -8.36
N LEU A 89 -4.85 24.21 -8.14
CA LEU A 89 -5.81 25.25 -8.52
C LEU A 89 -5.53 26.61 -7.83
N PRO A 90 -5.30 26.70 -6.52
CA PRO A 90 -4.94 27.96 -5.87
C PRO A 90 -3.65 28.56 -6.42
N THR A 91 -2.64 27.73 -6.72
CA THR A 91 -1.38 28.20 -7.32
C THR A 91 -1.64 28.84 -8.69
N VAL A 92 -2.46 28.21 -9.53
CA VAL A 92 -2.82 28.75 -10.85
C VAL A 92 -3.57 30.08 -10.71
N ILE A 93 -4.52 30.16 -9.77
CA ILE A 93 -5.26 31.39 -9.48
C ILE A 93 -4.30 32.50 -9.05
N LEU A 94 -3.42 32.24 -8.07
CA LEU A 94 -2.44 33.21 -7.59
C LEU A 94 -1.48 33.67 -8.69
N ALA A 95 -1.08 32.76 -9.58
CA ALA A 95 -0.23 33.10 -10.72
C ALA A 95 -0.94 34.05 -11.70
N PHE A 96 -2.23 33.81 -11.95
CA PHE A 96 -3.07 34.68 -12.80
C PHE A 96 -3.20 36.11 -12.24
N PHE A 97 -3.23 36.26 -10.91
CA PHE A 97 -3.28 37.58 -10.23
C PHE A 97 -1.91 38.26 -10.05
N GLY A 98 -0.87 37.82 -10.76
CA GLY A 98 0.39 38.57 -10.88
C GLY A 98 1.51 38.16 -9.92
N SER A 99 1.41 37.02 -9.23
CA SER A 99 2.50 36.50 -8.38
C SER A 99 3.71 35.98 -9.17
N GLY A 100 3.63 35.95 -10.51
CA GLY A 100 4.73 35.60 -11.41
C GLY A 100 5.02 34.10 -11.50
N ASN A 101 5.93 33.74 -12.41
CA ASN A 101 6.25 32.33 -12.73
C ASN A 101 6.84 31.55 -11.54
N LEU A 102 7.41 32.24 -10.54
CA LEU A 102 7.95 31.62 -9.33
C LEU A 102 6.86 30.94 -8.48
N ALA A 103 5.65 31.51 -8.44
CA ALA A 103 4.54 30.92 -7.70
C ALA A 103 4.13 29.56 -8.31
N ILE A 104 4.08 29.48 -9.64
CA ILE A 104 3.78 28.24 -10.37
C ILE A 104 4.84 27.17 -10.07
N LEU A 105 6.12 27.53 -10.16
CA LEU A 105 7.22 26.60 -9.87
C LEU A 105 7.14 26.08 -8.43
N PHE A 106 6.91 26.96 -7.46
CA PHE A 106 6.79 26.56 -6.06
C PHE A 106 5.58 25.64 -5.84
N GLY A 107 4.42 25.95 -6.41
CA GLY A 107 3.23 25.12 -6.26
C GLY A 107 3.36 23.75 -6.92
N ILE A 108 4.03 23.63 -8.07
CA ILE A 108 4.33 22.34 -8.70
C ILE A 108 5.26 21.50 -7.81
N TYR A 109 6.36 22.09 -7.33
CA TYR A 109 7.29 21.40 -6.43
C TYR A 109 6.61 20.93 -5.16
N TYR A 110 5.78 21.80 -4.56
CA TYR A 110 5.06 21.47 -3.34
C TYR A 110 3.99 20.39 -3.55
N ALA A 111 3.26 20.42 -4.68
CA ALA A 111 2.31 19.39 -5.05
C ALA A 111 2.99 18.03 -5.25
N PHE A 112 4.12 18.02 -5.96
CA PHE A 112 4.93 16.81 -6.16
C PHE A 112 5.46 16.25 -4.84
N PHE A 113 6.02 17.10 -3.99
CA PHE A 113 6.52 16.68 -2.67
C PHE A 113 5.38 16.13 -1.77
N THR A 114 4.22 16.79 -1.77
CA THR A 114 3.05 16.32 -1.03
C THR A 114 2.59 14.96 -1.53
N TYR A 115 2.58 14.75 -2.85
CA TYR A 115 2.27 13.45 -3.44
C TYR A 115 3.27 12.37 -2.99
N LEU A 116 4.57 12.66 -2.98
CA LEU A 116 5.59 11.73 -2.48
C LEU A 116 5.37 11.34 -1.01
N LEU A 117 4.96 12.27 -0.16
CA LEU A 117 4.64 11.96 1.25
C LEU A 117 3.46 10.99 1.36
N VAL A 118 2.44 11.15 0.52
CA VAL A 118 1.29 10.25 0.50
C VAL A 118 1.71 8.86 0.01
N GLU A 119 2.51 8.78 -1.06
CA GLU A 119 3.03 7.50 -1.56
C GLU A 119 3.89 6.79 -0.51
N ALA A 120 4.75 7.53 0.19
CA ALA A 120 5.53 6.99 1.31
C ALA A 120 4.63 6.45 2.43
N TYR A 121 3.54 7.15 2.77
CA TYR A 121 2.58 6.66 3.76
C TYR A 121 1.86 5.39 3.28
N ILE A 122 1.42 5.35 2.02
CA ILE A 122 0.75 4.18 1.44
C ILE A 122 1.70 2.97 1.45
N GLN A 123 2.96 3.17 1.04
CA GLN A 123 4.00 2.14 1.05
C GLN A 123 4.24 1.62 2.48
N ALA A 124 4.41 2.51 3.46
CA ALA A 124 4.62 2.10 4.84
C ALA A 124 3.41 1.35 5.42
N SER A 125 2.20 1.79 5.09
CA SER A 125 0.96 1.12 5.50
C SER A 125 0.80 -0.24 4.84
N ARG A 126 1.35 -0.43 3.64
CA ARG A 126 1.40 -1.72 2.96
C ARG A 126 2.32 -2.68 3.70
N ASN A 127 3.57 -2.28 3.91
CA ASN A 127 4.58 -3.11 4.57
C ASN A 127 4.15 -3.49 5.99
N TYR A 128 3.54 -2.56 6.74
CA TYR A 128 3.00 -2.87 8.08
C TYR A 128 1.92 -3.95 8.08
N PHE A 129 1.05 -3.95 7.08
CA PHE A 129 0.01 -4.95 6.97
C PHE A 129 0.57 -6.30 6.54
N GLU A 130 1.56 -6.33 5.64
CA GLU A 130 2.29 -7.54 5.28
C GLU A 130 2.94 -8.19 6.52
N ASP A 131 3.55 -7.38 7.39
CA ASP A 131 4.07 -7.86 8.69
C ASP A 131 2.97 -8.43 9.58
N GLN A 132 1.82 -7.75 9.70
CA GLN A 132 0.71 -8.23 10.52
C GLN A 132 0.11 -9.54 9.98
N LEU A 133 0.01 -9.68 8.66
CA LEU A 133 -0.42 -10.93 8.03
C LEU A 133 0.59 -12.05 8.29
N TYR A 134 1.88 -11.75 8.23
CA TYR A 134 2.92 -12.76 8.49
C TYR A 134 2.88 -13.25 9.94
N GLU A 135 2.74 -12.35 10.90
CA GLU A 135 2.58 -12.72 12.31
C GLU A 135 1.30 -13.53 12.56
N LYS A 136 0.19 -13.16 11.89
CA LYS A 136 -1.06 -13.93 11.94
C LYS A 136 -0.86 -15.35 11.39
N PHE A 137 -0.20 -15.49 10.25
CA PHE A 137 0.11 -16.78 9.65
C PHE A 137 0.94 -17.65 10.59
N LYS A 138 1.99 -17.10 11.20
CA LYS A 138 2.81 -17.85 12.15
C LYS A 138 2.02 -18.32 13.37
N THR A 139 1.29 -17.40 14.00
CA THR A 139 0.62 -17.67 15.28
C THR A 139 -0.61 -18.56 15.14
N GLU A 140 -1.41 -18.38 14.09
CA GLU A 140 -2.69 -19.11 13.95
C GLU A 140 -2.57 -20.37 13.07
N TYR A 141 -1.55 -20.44 12.22
CA TYR A 141 -1.41 -21.54 11.24
C TYR A 141 -0.10 -22.33 11.39
N LEU A 142 0.97 -21.83 12.01
CA LEU A 142 2.20 -22.64 12.17
C LEU A 142 2.42 -23.18 13.59
N GLU A 143 1.97 -22.45 14.61
CA GLU A 143 1.88 -22.91 16.00
C GLU A 143 0.61 -23.76 16.24
#